data_AF-A0AAJ1MPV9-F1
#
_entry.id   AF-A0AAJ1MPV9-F1
#
_cell.length_a   1.000
_cell.length_b   1.000
_cell.length_c   1.000
_cell.angle_alpha   90.00
_cell.angle_beta   90.00
_cell.angle_gamma   90.00
#
_symmetry.space_group_name_H-M   'P 1'
#
loop_
_entity.id
_entity.type
_entity.pdbx_description
1 polymer ?
#
loop_
_entity_poly.entity_id
_entity_poly.type
_entity_poly.pdbx_seq_one_letter_code
_entity_poly.pdbx_strand_id
1 'polypeptide(L)'
;NKKFGIEDYINAVGGYTPSAETGYVLLLHEDGTAEKVSMGMFSSFFSHSVAVRPGDQIIVPNEGMSEALPIMATIAQIVFQIAFAARVFIAPI
;
A
#
# COMPACT_ATOMS: atom_id res chain seq x y z
N ASN A 1 -1.44 14.91 28.57
CA ASN A 1 -1.58 13.86 27.54
C ASN A 1 -0.52 14.05 26.48
N LYS A 2 0.49 13.17 26.44
CA LYS A 2 1.45 13.12 25.33
C LYS A 2 0.68 12.58 24.12
N LYS A 3 0.51 13.39 23.08
CA LYS A 3 -0.03 12.91 21.80
C LYS A 3 1.12 12.20 21.10
N PHE A 4 1.03 10.89 20.94
CA PHE A 4 2.00 10.15 20.15
C PHE A 4 1.68 10.32 18.67
N GLY A 5 2.66 10.76 17.90
CA GLY A 5 2.56 10.83 16.45
C GLY A 5 2.78 9.46 15.82
N ILE A 6 2.43 9.33 14.55
CA ILE A 6 2.68 8.12 13.73
C ILE A 6 4.15 7.70 13.82
N GLU A 7 5.08 8.65 13.74
CA GLU A 7 6.52 8.39 13.86
C GLU A 7 6.91 7.77 15.20
N ASP A 8 6.27 8.16 16.32
CA ASP A 8 6.58 7.58 17.62
C ASP A 8 6.24 6.09 17.64
N TYR A 9 5.12 5.69 17.01
CA TYR A 9 4.72 4.29 16.90
C TYR A 9 5.65 3.48 16.00
N ILE A 10 6.10 4.06 14.89
CA ILE A 10 7.03 3.40 13.97
C ILE A 10 8.39 3.20 14.64
N ASN A 11 8.89 4.20 15.36
CA ASN A 11 10.13 4.09 16.11
C ASN A 11 10.01 3.09 17.29
N ALA A 12 8.84 2.99 17.93
CA ALA A 12 8.61 2.03 19.01
C ALA A 12 8.71 0.56 18.55
N VAL A 13 8.44 0.27 17.27
CA VAL A 13 8.53 -1.08 16.70
C VAL A 13 9.87 -1.37 16.00
N GLY A 14 10.84 -0.45 16.09
CA GLY A 14 12.18 -0.63 15.51
C GLY A 14 12.44 0.15 14.22
N GLY A 15 11.52 1.03 13.82
CA GLY A 15 11.68 1.91 12.67
C GLY A 15 11.19 1.31 11.34
N TYR A 16 11.51 2.00 10.25
CA TYR A 16 11.18 1.57 8.90
C TYR A 16 12.09 0.43 8.43
N THR A 17 11.54 -0.48 7.62
CA THR A 17 12.37 -1.48 6.92
C THR A 17 13.19 -0.81 5.81
N PRO A 18 14.33 -1.38 5.39
CA PRO A 18 15.15 -0.80 4.32
C PRO A 18 14.42 -0.66 2.98
N SER A 19 13.39 -1.48 2.77
CA SER A 19 12.54 -1.43 1.58
C SER A 19 11.25 -0.65 1.85
N ALA A 20 11.10 0.13 2.91
CA ALA A 20 9.86 0.88 3.15
C ALA A 20 9.76 2.09 2.23
N GLU A 21 8.55 2.36 1.72
CA GLU A 21 8.24 3.64 1.07
C GLU A 21 8.04 4.70 2.16
N THR A 22 9.01 5.61 2.29
CA THR A 22 9.02 6.65 3.34
C THR A 22 8.18 7.89 3.01
N GLY A 23 7.62 7.99 1.80
CA GLY A 23 6.83 9.15 1.39
C GLY A 23 5.44 9.23 2.02
N TYR A 24 4.87 8.09 2.43
CA TYR A 24 3.54 8.03 3.06
C TYR A 24 3.32 6.74 3.85
N VAL A 25 2.34 6.79 4.76
CA VAL A 25 1.78 5.62 5.43
C VAL A 25 0.28 5.56 5.20
N LEU A 26 -0.30 4.38 5.41
CA LEU A 26 -1.74 4.18 5.38
C LEU A 26 -2.23 4.02 6.82
N LEU A 27 -3.19 4.85 7.22
CA LEU A 27 -3.88 4.77 8.50
C LEU A 27 -5.25 4.14 8.27
N LEU A 28 -5.47 2.95 8.82
CA LEU A 28 -6.76 2.27 8.77
C LEU A 28 -7.48 2.49 10.09
N HIS A 29 -8.67 3.07 10.04
CA HIS A 29 -9.53 3.29 11.20
C HIS A 29 -10.38 2.06 11.53
N GLU A 30 -10.85 1.96 12.77
CA GLU A 30 -11.73 0.87 13.23
C GLU A 30 -13.03 0.78 12.41
N ASP A 31 -13.51 1.90 11.88
CA ASP A 31 -14.70 1.97 11.03
C ASP A 31 -14.47 1.43 9.60
N GLY A 32 -13.26 0.99 9.28
CA GLY A 32 -12.87 0.46 7.98
C GLY A 32 -12.48 1.53 6.96
N THR A 33 -12.47 2.81 7.33
CA THR A 33 -11.96 3.87 6.47
C THR A 33 -10.44 3.91 6.49
N ALA A 34 -9.82 4.19 5.34
CA ALA A 34 -8.37 4.28 5.21
C ALA A 34 -7.96 5.66 4.72
N GLU A 35 -7.01 6.29 5.42
CA GLU A 35 -6.44 7.58 5.07
C GLU A 35 -4.96 7.43 4.69
N LYS A 36 -4.56 8.12 3.61
CA LYS A 36 -3.15 8.20 3.21
C LYS A 36 -2.50 9.41 3.87
N VAL A 37 -1.58 9.16 4.80
CA VAL A 37 -0.87 10.21 5.53
C VAL A 37 0.51 10.40 4.91
N SER A 38 0.79 11.60 4.39
CA SER A 38 2.12 11.91 3.85
C SER A 38 3.14 12.13 4.96
N MET A 39 4.31 11.51 4.83
CA MET A 39 5.41 11.55 5.82
C MET A 39 6.56 12.48 5.42
N GLY A 40 6.36 13.34 4.40
CA GLY A 40 7.41 14.24 3.91
C GLY A 40 7.94 15.25 4.94
N MET A 41 9.10 15.85 4.65
CA MET A 41 9.76 16.84 5.53
C MET A 41 8.87 18.04 5.90
N PHE A 42 7.97 18.45 5.01
CA PHE A 42 6.96 19.49 5.28
C PHE A 42 5.74 18.97 6.05
N SER A 43 5.44 17.67 5.97
CA SER A 43 4.36 17.09 6.77
C SER A 43 4.74 17.04 8.24
N SER A 44 6.01 16.93 8.63
CA SER A 44 6.40 17.02 10.05
C SER A 44 5.95 18.31 10.76
N PHE A 45 5.76 19.41 10.01
CA PHE A 45 5.22 20.67 10.55
C PHE A 45 3.68 20.66 10.68
N PHE A 46 2.97 19.84 9.88
CA PHE A 46 1.51 19.75 9.86
C PHE A 46 0.96 18.40 10.40
N SER A 47 1.80 17.39 10.61
CA SER A 47 1.48 16.00 11.00
C SER A 47 0.96 15.90 12.44
N HIS A 48 1.08 17.00 13.19
CA HIS A 48 0.36 17.20 14.44
C HIS A 48 -1.16 17.15 14.27
N SER A 49 -1.70 17.19 13.04
CA SER A 49 -3.15 17.16 12.79
C SER A 49 -3.75 15.77 12.68
N VAL A 50 -2.99 14.73 12.30
CA VAL A 50 -3.53 13.37 12.19
C VAL A 50 -3.28 12.66 13.51
N ALA A 51 -4.24 12.83 14.42
CA ALA A 51 -4.22 12.14 15.70
C ALA A 51 -4.61 10.67 15.51
N VAL A 52 -3.64 9.77 15.63
CA VAL A 52 -3.87 8.32 15.70
C VAL A 52 -4.85 8.05 16.86
N ARG A 53 -5.95 7.38 16.56
CA ARG A 53 -6.98 7.01 17.54
C ARG A 53 -6.71 5.58 18.05
N PRO A 54 -7.13 5.25 19.28
CA PRO A 54 -7.11 3.87 19.73
C PRO A 54 -7.92 2.98 18.77
N GLY A 55 -7.36 1.84 18.37
CA GLY A 55 -7.97 0.94 17.39
C GLY A 55 -7.52 1.14 15.95
N ASP A 56 -6.85 2.26 15.65
CA ASP A 56 -6.28 2.50 14.33
C ASP A 56 -5.07 1.58 14.06
N GLN A 57 -4.90 1.20 12.80
CA GLN A 57 -3.75 0.42 12.33
C GLN A 57 -2.89 1.29 11.41
N ILE A 58 -1.57 1.27 11.68
CA ILE A 58 -0.58 1.98 10.86
C ILE A 58 0.08 0.95 9.94
N ILE A 59 -0.09 1.13 8.63
CA ILE A 59 0.46 0.25 7.60
C ILE A 59 1.54 1.00 6.83
N VAL A 60 2.75 0.45 6.85
CA VAL A 60 3.91 0.97 6.12
C VAL A 60 4.10 0.16 4.84
N PRO A 61 3.88 0.76 3.66
CA PRO A 61 4.08 0.07 2.39
C PRO A 61 5.57 -0.12 2.08
N ASN A 62 5.86 -1.12 1.24
CA ASN A 62 7.19 -1.36 0.71
C ASN A 62 7.39 -0.54 -0.59
N GLU A 63 8.56 0.04 -0.78
CA GLU A 63 9.00 0.68 -2.01
C GLU A 63 8.98 -0.37 -3.13
N GLY A 64 8.13 -0.17 -4.14
CA GLY A 64 8.12 -1.04 -5.30
C GLY A 64 7.28 -2.32 -5.19
N MET A 65 6.12 -2.28 -4.52
CA MET A 65 5.00 -3.12 -5.00
C MET A 65 4.51 -2.57 -6.35
N SER A 66 5.31 -2.85 -7.37
CA SER A 66 5.20 -2.49 -8.77
C SER A 66 3.78 -2.70 -9.29
N GLU A 67 3.06 -1.60 -9.53
CA GLU A 67 1.79 -1.62 -10.28
C GLU A 67 1.96 -2.34 -11.63
N ALA A 68 3.15 -2.32 -12.21
CA ALA A 68 3.45 -2.94 -13.50
C ALA A 68 3.45 -4.48 -13.47
N LEU A 69 3.84 -5.14 -12.37
CA LEU A 69 3.89 -6.61 -12.31
C LEU A 69 2.49 -7.25 -12.40
N PRO A 70 1.48 -6.82 -11.63
CA PRO A 70 0.09 -7.27 -11.80
C PRO A 70 -0.47 -6.97 -13.19
N ILE A 71 -0.12 -5.82 -13.79
CA ILE A 71 -0.57 -5.44 -15.14
C ILE A 71 0.01 -6.39 -16.20
N MET A 72 1.32 -6.66 -16.15
CA MET A 72 1.97 -7.58 -17.08
C MET A 72 1.45 -9.01 -16.95
N ALA A 73 1.21 -9.48 -15.72
CA ALA A 73 0.58 -10.77 -15.46
C ALA A 73 -0.83 -10.85 -16.06
N THR A 74 -1.62 -9.78 -15.92
CA THR A 74 -2.98 -9.69 -16.49
C THR A 74 -2.95 -9.71 -18.02
N ILE A 75 -2.05 -8.96 -18.66
CA ILE A 75 -1.89 -8.95 -20.12
C ILE A 75 -1.49 -10.34 -20.63
N ALA A 76 -0.51 -10.99 -19.99
CA ALA A 76 -0.09 -12.33 -20.33
C ALA A 76 -1.25 -13.34 -20.24
N GLN A 77 -2.08 -13.21 -19.21
CA GLN A 77 -3.26 -14.06 -19.02
C GLN A 77 -4.32 -13.85 -20.10
N ILE A 78 -4.60 -12.61 -20.52
CA ILE A 78 -5.52 -12.32 -21.63
C ILE A 78 -5.00 -12.95 -22.94
N VAL A 79 -3.72 -12.77 -23.25
CA VAL A 79 -3.10 -13.36 -24.44
C VAL A 79 -3.22 -14.89 -24.42
N PHE A 80 -2.97 -15.51 -23.28
CA PHE A 80 -3.14 -16.95 -23.10
C PHE A 80 -4.60 -17.37 -23.33
N GLN A 81 -5.58 -16.69 -22.72
CA GLN A 81 -7.01 -17.00 -22.92
C GLN A 81 -7.43 -16.90 -24.39
N ILE A 82 -6.94 -15.90 -25.14
CA ILE A 82 -7.19 -15.76 -26.58
C ILE A 82 -6.57 -16.92 -27.35
N ALA A 83 -5.33 -17.29 -27.06
CA ALA A 83 -4.65 -18.40 -27.73
C ALA A 83 -5.38 -19.74 -27.52
N PHE A 84 -5.87 -19.99 -26.32
CA PHE A 84 -6.66 -21.19 -26.01
C PHE A 84 -8.03 -21.17 -26.70
N ALA A 85 -8.74 -20.04 -26.68
CA ALA A 85 -10.02 -19.88 -27.38
C ALA A 85 -9.88 -20.11 -28.89
N ALA A 86 -8.84 -19.54 -29.50
CA ALA A 86 -8.52 -19.75 -30.91
C ALA A 86 -8.19 -21.22 -31.20
N ARG A 87 -7.42 -21.89 -30.33
CA ARG A 87 -7.12 -23.33 -30.47
C ARG A 87 -8.39 -24.19 -30.43
N VAL A 88 -9.32 -23.90 -29.53
CA VAL A 88 -10.60 -24.63 -29.41
C VAL A 88 -11.47 -24.43 -30.67
N PHE A 89 -11.47 -23.22 -31.25
CA PHE A 89 -12.26 -22.93 -32.45
C PHE A 89 -11.65 -23.56 -33.72
N ILE A 90 -10.33 -23.57 -33.85
CA ILE A 90 -9.62 -24.08 -35.04
C ILE A 90 -9.55 -25.61 -35.05
N ALA A 91 -9.58 -26.26 -33.87
CA ALA A 91 -9.64 -27.71 -33.74
C ALA A 91 -10.98 -28.14 -33.11
N PRO A 92 -12.11 -28.11 -33.85
CA PRO A 92 -13.23 -28.95 -33.48
C PRO A 92 -12.75 -30.41 -33.63
N ILE A 93 -12.92 -31.19 -32.57
CA ILE A 93 -12.80 -32.66 -32.61
C ILE A 93 -13.63 -33.25 -33.77
#